data_AF-A0A7S3R7E4-F1
#
_entry.id   AF-A0A7S3R7E4-F1
#
_cell.length_a   1.000
_cell.length_b   1.000
_cell.length_c   1.000
_cell.angle_alpha   90.00
_cell.angle_beta   90.00
_cell.angle_gamma   90.00
#
_symmetry.space_group_name_H-M   'P 1'
#
loop_
_entity.id
_entity.type
_entity.pdbx_description
1 polymer ?
#
loop_
_entity_poly.entity_id
_entity_poly.type
_entity_poly.pdbx_seq_one_letter_code
_entity_poly.pdbx_strand_id
1 'polypeptide(L)'
;MGEHMLGKGQEQVCMQLYQVLPRELVHRAPHLGPVRSVHQLSHGFLEAPSNSAAICFMTVSYLKALELWNPDVTAAALKLWHTTVQGILIKRGGYLVEAADGLCLAAFTRPSSAIRWALESIEACLNVDWPPELLDTELGEEQYYTPLQRRNIRPSPRSSDQQVPSTDPFAGSGSISPVHFDRVLLFRGLRMKVGVDWGAVKADLHPATARVTFRGRVMNRAARISSVAKCGQVWCSEGAWEAAAQDINSPKAFPDEAIEEGEDDNAAGVNTKMHGIEPLSKPKIRCVRATPLGPHHLKGIAQQVELYHCY
;
A
#
# COMPACT_ATOMS: atom_id res chain seq x y z
N MET A 1 15.86 15.01 11.67
CA MET A 1 15.22 16.11 10.92
C MET A 1 13.97 15.56 10.26
N GLY A 2 13.02 16.41 9.91
CA GLY A 2 11.77 15.97 9.28
C GLY A 2 10.56 16.48 10.07
N GLU A 3 9.39 15.95 9.74
CA GLU A 3 8.18 16.27 10.48
C GLU A 3 7.99 15.23 11.58
N HIS A 4 7.71 15.71 12.80
CA HIS A 4 7.57 14.88 13.98
C HIS A 4 6.34 15.29 14.79
N MET A 5 5.71 14.30 15.39
CA MET A 5 4.68 14.48 16.40
C MET A 5 5.34 14.57 17.77
N LEU A 6 5.09 15.68 18.46
CA LEU A 6 5.62 16.00 19.78
C LEU A 6 4.48 16.13 20.79
N GLY A 7 4.73 15.79 22.05
CA GLY A 7 3.74 15.89 23.14
C GLY A 7 3.41 14.55 23.81
N LYS A 8 2.49 14.56 24.77
CA LYS A 8 1.95 13.36 25.44
C LYS A 8 0.43 13.47 25.53
N GLY A 9 -0.29 12.35 25.35
CA GLY A 9 -1.75 12.33 25.48
C GLY A 9 -2.44 13.12 24.36
N GLN A 10 -3.43 13.96 24.73
CA GLN A 10 -4.26 14.72 23.78
C GLN A 10 -3.61 16.01 23.25
N GLU A 11 -2.45 16.44 23.77
CA GLU A 11 -1.71 17.63 23.33
C GLU A 11 -0.59 17.29 22.34
N GLN A 12 -0.90 16.51 21.31
CA GLN A 12 0.06 16.16 20.27
C GLN A 12 0.09 17.23 19.17
N VAL A 13 1.29 17.73 18.85
CA VAL A 13 1.50 18.74 17.82
C VAL A 13 2.47 18.21 16.77
N CYS A 14 2.08 18.35 15.50
CA CYS A 14 2.97 18.07 14.37
C CYS A 14 3.89 19.27 14.13
N MET A 15 5.20 19.04 14.08
CA MET A 15 6.20 20.09 13.92
C MET A 15 7.35 19.66 13.03
N GLN A 16 7.82 20.59 12.19
CA GLN A 16 9.03 20.41 11.43
C GLN A 16 10.27 20.65 12.32
N LEU A 17 11.08 19.61 12.50
CA LEU A 17 12.29 19.66 13.30
C LEU A 17 13.54 19.73 12.42
N TYR A 18 14.37 20.72 12.70
CA TYR A 18 15.66 20.96 12.06
C TYR A 18 16.79 20.70 13.05
N GLN A 19 17.85 20.07 12.56
CA GLN A 19 19.07 19.88 13.33
C GLN A 19 20.06 20.97 12.92
N VAL A 20 20.44 21.79 13.88
CA VAL A 20 21.42 22.85 13.67
C VAL A 20 22.78 22.35 14.15
N LEU A 21 23.76 22.35 13.25
CA LEU A 21 25.15 22.00 13.55
C LEU A 21 26.07 23.10 13.00
N PRO A 22 27.10 23.53 13.75
CA PRO A 22 28.21 24.31 13.20
C PRO A 22 28.83 23.58 12.00
N ARG A 23 29.34 24.32 11.01
CA ARG A 23 29.90 23.76 9.78
C ARG A 23 31.00 22.73 10.07
N GLU A 24 31.79 22.99 11.10
CA GLU A 24 32.90 22.16 11.56
C GLU A 24 32.40 20.81 12.09
N LEU A 25 31.15 20.73 12.57
CA LEU A 25 30.55 19.58 13.22
C LEU A 25 29.55 18.82 12.34
N VAL A 26 29.38 19.21 11.06
CA VAL A 26 28.42 18.56 10.15
C VAL A 26 28.69 17.06 9.99
N HIS A 27 29.95 16.63 10.06
CA HIS A 27 30.34 15.22 10.01
C HIS A 27 29.80 14.38 11.19
N ARG A 28 29.32 15.04 12.26
CA ARG A 28 28.65 14.37 13.39
C ARG A 28 27.20 14.03 13.09
N ALA A 29 26.57 14.66 12.09
CA ALA A 29 25.14 14.46 11.80
C ALA A 29 24.74 12.98 11.66
N PRO A 30 25.47 12.12 10.92
CA PRO A 30 25.14 10.70 10.80
C PRO A 30 25.29 9.92 12.11
N HIS A 31 26.12 10.41 13.03
CA HIS A 31 26.46 9.73 14.29
C HIS A 31 25.51 10.09 15.44
N LEU A 32 24.72 11.16 15.31
CA LEU A 32 23.84 11.65 16.38
C LEU A 32 22.52 10.85 16.49
N GLY A 33 22.30 9.92 15.56
CA GLY A 33 21.11 9.07 15.54
C GLY A 33 19.82 9.83 15.23
N PRO A 34 18.68 9.12 15.16
CA PRO A 34 17.38 9.74 14.89
C PRO A 34 16.90 10.57 16.08
N VAL A 35 16.09 11.59 15.77
CA VAL A 35 15.45 12.43 16.79
C VAL A 35 14.49 11.56 17.61
N ARG A 36 14.59 11.62 18.95
CA ARG A 36 13.63 10.98 19.84
C ARG A 36 12.33 11.78 19.85
N SER A 37 11.31 11.28 19.16
CA SER A 37 9.96 11.86 19.08
C SER A 37 8.91 10.78 19.32
N VAL A 38 7.64 11.16 19.50
CA VAL A 38 6.54 10.19 19.63
C VAL A 38 6.37 9.42 18.32
N HIS A 39 6.23 10.14 17.21
CA HIS A 39 6.20 9.58 15.87
C HIS A 39 6.93 10.52 14.90
N GLN A 40 7.79 9.97 14.04
CA GLN A 40 8.25 10.68 12.86
C GLN A 40 7.18 10.51 11.77
N LEU A 41 6.84 11.58 11.06
CA LEU A 41 5.82 11.61 9.99
C LEU A 41 6.45 11.74 8.60
N SER A 42 7.64 12.33 8.51
CA SER A 42 8.43 12.35 7.28
C SER A 42 9.93 12.42 7.59
N HIS A 43 10.74 11.83 6.71
CA HIS A 43 12.20 11.96 6.79
C HIS A 43 12.68 13.37 6.43
N GLY A 44 13.91 13.71 6.83
CA GLY A 44 14.58 14.95 6.45
C GLY A 44 15.17 14.88 5.04
N PHE A 45 15.81 15.96 4.61
CA PHE A 45 16.41 16.04 3.26
C PHE A 45 17.63 15.12 3.08
N LEU A 46 18.31 14.72 4.17
CA LEU A 46 19.49 13.85 4.11
C LEU A 46 19.12 12.41 3.73
N GLU A 47 17.89 12.02 4.03
CA GLU A 47 17.32 10.72 3.70
C GLU A 47 16.71 10.71 2.30
N ALA A 48 16.67 11.85 1.59
CA ALA A 48 16.19 11.89 0.22
C ALA A 48 17.17 11.15 -0.72
N PRO A 49 16.66 10.33 -1.67
CA PRO A 49 17.52 9.65 -2.63
C PRO A 49 18.27 10.66 -3.52
N SER A 50 19.49 10.31 -3.90
CA SER A 50 20.35 11.12 -4.77
C SER A 50 20.79 10.34 -6.01
N ASN A 51 21.09 11.07 -7.09
CA ASN A 51 21.47 10.58 -8.42
C ASN A 51 20.37 9.80 -9.16
N SER A 52 19.90 8.70 -8.57
CA SER A 52 18.80 7.88 -9.09
C SER A 52 17.76 7.65 -8.00
N ALA A 53 16.49 7.69 -8.38
CA ALA A 53 15.39 7.50 -7.45
C ALA A 53 14.22 6.78 -8.12
N ALA A 54 13.48 6.02 -7.31
CA ALA A 54 12.19 5.48 -7.70
C ALA A 54 11.17 6.54 -7.31
N ILE A 55 10.48 7.10 -8.28
CA ILE A 55 9.43 8.09 -8.05
C ILE A 55 8.10 7.37 -8.12
N CYS A 56 7.29 7.56 -7.08
CA CYS A 56 5.97 6.95 -6.97
C CYS A 56 4.90 8.03 -6.83
N PHE A 57 3.94 8.01 -7.76
CA PHE A 57 2.73 8.82 -7.71
C PHE A 57 1.56 7.95 -7.26
N MET A 58 1.02 8.23 -6.08
CA MET A 58 -0.21 7.64 -5.61
C MET A 58 -1.29 8.72 -5.59
N THR A 59 -2.37 8.49 -6.32
CA THR A 59 -3.48 9.44 -6.43
C THR A 59 -4.78 8.80 -6.01
N VAL A 60 -5.58 9.51 -5.20
CA VAL A 60 -6.96 9.16 -4.87
C VAL A 60 -7.83 9.40 -6.09
N SER A 61 -8.53 8.36 -6.54
CA SER A 61 -9.50 8.43 -7.62
C SER A 61 -10.79 9.08 -7.13
N TYR A 62 -11.49 9.76 -8.05
CA TYR A 62 -12.80 10.39 -7.79
C TYR A 62 -12.83 11.49 -6.73
N LEU A 63 -11.67 12.02 -6.30
CA LEU A 63 -11.60 13.01 -5.23
C LEU A 63 -12.53 14.21 -5.47
N LYS A 64 -12.52 14.81 -6.66
CA LYS A 64 -13.38 15.96 -6.99
C LYS A 64 -14.88 15.67 -6.82
N ALA A 65 -15.31 14.43 -7.09
CA ALA A 65 -16.70 14.04 -6.91
C ALA A 65 -17.03 13.87 -5.42
N LEU A 66 -16.10 13.33 -4.63
CA LEU A 66 -16.23 13.21 -3.17
C LEU A 66 -16.24 14.60 -2.50
N GLU A 67 -15.36 15.51 -2.89
CA GLU A 67 -15.31 16.89 -2.39
C GLU A 67 -16.61 17.65 -2.66
N LEU A 68 -17.21 17.45 -3.84
CA LEU A 68 -18.48 18.07 -4.20
C LEU A 68 -19.66 17.47 -3.40
N TRP A 69 -19.59 16.17 -3.11
CA TRP A 69 -20.61 15.46 -2.34
C TRP A 69 -20.58 15.86 -0.86
N ASN A 70 -19.43 15.75 -0.20
CA ASN A 70 -19.25 16.12 1.20
C ASN A 70 -17.79 16.50 1.48
N PRO A 71 -17.46 17.80 1.61
CA PRO A 71 -16.09 18.24 1.81
C PRO A 71 -15.54 17.84 3.19
N ASP A 72 -16.38 17.82 4.23
CA ASP A 72 -15.95 17.52 5.60
C ASP A 72 -15.57 16.04 5.75
N VAL A 73 -16.43 15.14 5.25
CA VAL A 73 -16.17 13.69 5.23
C VAL A 73 -14.96 13.38 4.34
N THR A 74 -14.84 14.06 3.20
CA THR A 74 -13.70 13.89 2.29
C THR A 74 -12.40 14.32 2.94
N ALA A 75 -12.38 15.46 3.64
CA ALA A 75 -11.20 15.93 4.38
C ALA A 75 -10.81 14.95 5.51
N ALA A 76 -11.78 14.41 6.25
CA ALA A 76 -11.54 13.40 7.27
C ALA A 76 -10.96 12.11 6.69
N ALA A 77 -11.54 11.62 5.58
CA ALA A 77 -11.04 10.44 4.87
C ALA A 77 -9.63 10.66 4.31
N LEU A 78 -9.35 11.81 3.69
CA LEU A 78 -8.02 12.17 3.21
C LEU A 78 -6.99 12.18 4.34
N LYS A 79 -7.35 12.69 5.52
CA LYS A 79 -6.47 12.67 6.69
C LYS A 79 -6.13 11.25 7.15
N LEU A 80 -7.12 10.36 7.22
CA LEU A 80 -6.91 8.94 7.56
C LEU A 80 -6.03 8.25 6.52
N TRP A 81 -6.29 8.51 5.24
CA TRP A 81 -5.49 8.02 4.14
C TRP A 81 -4.03 8.48 4.25
N HIS A 82 -3.78 9.79 4.32
CA HIS A 82 -2.44 10.37 4.44
C HIS A 82 -1.66 9.77 5.62
N THR A 83 -2.31 9.67 6.79
CA THR A 83 -1.70 9.09 7.99
C THR A 83 -1.29 7.63 7.75
N THR A 84 -2.14 6.86 7.09
CA THR A 84 -1.89 5.44 6.77
C THR A 84 -0.72 5.30 5.79
N VAL A 85 -0.75 6.00 4.66
CA VAL A 85 0.29 5.90 3.63
C VAL A 85 1.63 6.44 4.09
N GLN A 86 1.66 7.51 4.89
CA GLN A 86 2.90 8.05 5.48
C GLN A 86 3.51 7.10 6.52
N GLY A 87 2.67 6.43 7.33
CA GLY A 87 3.15 5.43 8.28
C GLY A 87 3.86 4.26 7.59
N ILE A 88 3.35 3.80 6.45
CA ILE A 88 3.99 2.74 5.64
C ILE A 88 5.21 3.30 4.90
N LEU A 89 5.15 4.55 4.44
CA LEU A 89 6.26 5.22 3.73
C LEU A 89 7.53 5.21 4.57
N ILE A 90 7.44 5.58 5.85
CA ILE A 90 8.57 5.62 6.78
C ILE A 90 9.12 4.21 7.02
N LYS A 91 8.26 3.21 7.20
CA LYS A 91 8.68 1.80 7.36
C LYS A 91 9.47 1.29 6.15
N ARG A 92 9.14 1.79 4.95
CA ARG A 92 9.83 1.42 3.71
C ARG A 92 10.98 2.34 3.34
N GLY A 93 11.36 3.27 4.23
CA GLY A 93 12.48 4.20 4.02
C GLY A 93 12.23 5.18 2.87
N GLY A 94 10.97 5.51 2.60
CA GLY A 94 10.60 6.43 1.54
C GLY A 94 10.64 7.88 1.99
N TYR A 95 11.10 8.75 1.10
CA TYR A 95 11.11 10.20 1.30
C TYR A 95 9.83 10.83 0.75
N LEU A 96 9.09 11.54 1.61
CA LEU A 96 7.89 12.27 1.20
C LEU A 96 8.28 13.58 0.49
N VAL A 97 7.86 13.72 -0.77
CA VAL A 97 8.09 14.93 -1.57
C VAL A 97 6.91 15.89 -1.42
N GLU A 98 5.70 15.38 -1.61
CA GLU A 98 4.46 16.15 -1.58
C GLU A 98 3.28 15.28 -1.14
N ALA A 99 2.42 15.83 -0.30
CA ALA A 99 1.17 15.22 0.14
C ALA A 99 0.09 16.31 0.19
N ALA A 100 -0.72 16.39 -0.86
CA ALA A 100 -1.76 17.42 -1.00
C ALA A 100 -2.88 16.91 -1.93
N ASP A 101 -4.13 17.30 -1.67
CA ASP A 101 -5.27 17.11 -2.58
C ASP A 101 -5.40 15.69 -3.18
N GLY A 102 -5.26 14.66 -2.34
CA GLY A 102 -5.33 13.26 -2.76
C GLY A 102 -4.13 12.76 -3.56
N LEU A 103 -3.07 13.55 -3.70
CA LEU A 103 -1.76 13.13 -4.21
C LEU A 103 -0.82 12.82 -3.04
N CYS A 104 -0.12 11.70 -3.14
CA CYS A 104 1.04 11.38 -2.33
C CYS A 104 2.20 11.06 -3.29
N LEU A 105 3.16 11.98 -3.35
CA LEU A 105 4.38 11.87 -4.14
C LEU A 105 5.53 11.47 -3.22
N ALA A 106 6.11 10.31 -3.50
CA ALA A 106 7.19 9.73 -2.73
C ALA A 106 8.39 9.37 -3.61
N ALA A 107 9.58 9.44 -3.02
CA ALA A 107 10.83 9.05 -3.64
C ALA A 107 11.53 7.97 -2.80
N PHE A 108 12.09 6.95 -3.45
CA PHE A 108 12.80 5.85 -2.78
C PHE A 108 14.15 5.60 -3.41
N THR A 109 15.11 5.16 -2.60
CA THR A 109 16.43 4.71 -3.09
C THR A 109 16.34 3.40 -3.86
N ARG A 110 15.38 2.53 -3.54
CA ARG A 110 15.17 1.24 -4.21
C ARG A 110 13.76 1.18 -4.82
N PRO A 111 13.62 0.73 -6.07
CA PRO A 111 12.30 0.59 -6.70
C PRO A 111 11.44 -0.52 -6.06
N SER A 112 12.05 -1.55 -5.48
CA SER A 112 11.33 -2.57 -4.71
C SER A 112 10.62 -2.00 -3.47
N SER A 113 11.27 -1.09 -2.74
CA SER A 113 10.62 -0.36 -1.63
C SER A 113 9.44 0.47 -2.10
N ALA A 114 9.54 1.12 -3.26
CA ALA A 114 8.46 1.93 -3.82
C ALA A 114 7.23 1.09 -4.21
N ILE A 115 7.46 -0.05 -4.87
CA ILE A 115 6.39 -0.96 -5.29
C ILE A 115 5.71 -1.60 -4.05
N ARG A 116 6.49 -2.03 -3.07
CA ARG A 116 5.94 -2.60 -1.82
C ARG A 116 5.17 -1.57 -1.01
N TRP A 117 5.69 -0.35 -0.86
CA TRP A 117 4.95 0.75 -0.24
C TRP A 117 3.60 0.97 -0.91
N ALA A 118 3.56 0.95 -2.24
CA ALA A 118 2.33 1.13 -3.00
C ALA A 118 1.31 0.01 -2.75
N LEU A 119 1.75 -1.25 -2.81
CA LEU A 119 0.87 -2.40 -2.61
C LEU A 119 0.35 -2.47 -1.17
N GLU A 120 1.23 -2.29 -0.19
CA GLU A 120 0.86 -2.28 1.24
C GLU A 120 -0.07 -1.12 1.59
N SER A 121 0.09 0.02 0.92
CA SER A 121 -0.81 1.16 1.09
C SER A 121 -2.22 0.85 0.60
N ILE A 122 -2.36 0.21 -0.56
CA ILE A 122 -3.67 -0.22 -1.09
C ILE A 122 -4.31 -1.23 -0.13
N GLU A 123 -3.54 -2.22 0.32
CA GLU A 123 -4.00 -3.27 1.23
C GLU A 123 -4.38 -2.73 2.61
N ALA A 124 -3.57 -1.84 3.18
CA ALA A 124 -3.86 -1.20 4.46
C ALA A 124 -5.13 -0.37 4.40
N CYS A 125 -5.38 0.32 3.28
CA CYS A 125 -6.60 1.11 3.08
C CYS A 125 -7.88 0.27 3.11
N LEU A 126 -7.83 -1.04 2.84
CA LEU A 126 -9.00 -1.91 3.02
C LEU A 126 -9.42 -2.02 4.48
N ASN A 127 -8.48 -1.85 5.41
CA ASN A 127 -8.67 -2.05 6.85
C ASN A 127 -8.78 -0.75 7.66
N VAL A 128 -8.77 0.42 7.00
CA VAL A 128 -8.90 1.72 7.68
C VAL A 128 -10.33 1.92 8.17
N ASP A 129 -10.52 2.51 9.36
CA ASP A 129 -11.83 2.87 9.88
C ASP A 129 -12.39 4.11 9.16
N TRP A 130 -12.82 3.91 7.92
CA TRP A 130 -13.42 4.97 7.10
C TRP A 130 -14.70 5.52 7.72
N PRO A 131 -15.00 6.82 7.52
CA PRO A 131 -16.29 7.37 7.91
C PRO A 131 -17.43 6.56 7.28
N PRO A 132 -18.48 6.18 8.04
CA PRO A 132 -19.57 5.36 7.52
C PRO A 132 -20.26 6.03 6.33
N GLU A 133 -20.36 7.35 6.33
CA GLU A 133 -20.96 8.12 5.25
C GLU A 133 -20.22 7.92 3.92
N LEU A 134 -18.90 7.72 3.95
CA LEU A 134 -18.12 7.42 2.75
C LEU A 134 -18.43 6.02 2.22
N LEU A 135 -18.62 5.05 3.12
CA LEU A 135 -18.91 3.65 2.77
C LEU A 135 -20.33 3.48 2.20
N ASP A 136 -21.25 4.40 2.51
CA ASP A 136 -22.58 4.41 1.92
C ASP A 136 -22.60 4.94 0.47
N THR A 137 -21.50 5.53 -0.01
CA THR A 137 -21.40 6.02 -1.39
C THR A 137 -20.90 4.94 -2.35
N GLU A 138 -21.36 4.97 -3.60
CA GLU A 138 -20.87 4.08 -4.68
C GLU A 138 -19.35 4.20 -4.92
N LEU A 139 -18.74 5.32 -4.52
CA LEU A 139 -17.30 5.57 -4.68
C LEU A 139 -16.47 4.96 -3.55
N GLY A 140 -17.06 4.75 -2.37
CA GLY A 140 -16.38 4.27 -1.16
C GLY A 140 -16.90 2.94 -0.61
N GLU A 141 -17.97 2.39 -1.15
CA GLU A 141 -18.62 1.16 -0.70
C GLU A 141 -17.71 -0.07 -0.64
N GLU A 142 -18.14 -1.09 0.08
CA GLU A 142 -17.46 -2.37 0.09
C GLU A 142 -17.85 -3.20 -1.14
N GLN A 143 -16.87 -3.58 -1.95
CA GLN A 143 -17.12 -4.47 -3.09
C GLN A 143 -16.45 -5.82 -2.85
N TYR A 144 -17.23 -6.88 -3.05
CA TYR A 144 -16.81 -8.25 -2.80
C TYR A 144 -16.81 -9.07 -4.08
N TYR A 145 -15.79 -9.92 -4.23
CA TYR A 145 -15.77 -10.98 -5.22
C TYR A 145 -16.14 -12.30 -4.56
N THR A 146 -17.05 -13.05 -5.19
CA THR A 146 -17.32 -14.44 -4.79
C THR A 146 -16.67 -15.37 -5.81
N PRO A 147 -15.60 -16.09 -5.44
CA PRO A 147 -14.98 -17.04 -6.35
C PRO A 147 -15.97 -18.14 -6.76
N LEU A 148 -16.12 -18.36 -8.07
CA LEU A 148 -16.79 -19.55 -8.56
C LEU A 148 -15.86 -20.74 -8.34
N GLN A 149 -16.04 -21.44 -7.22
CA GLN A 149 -15.29 -22.66 -6.98
C GLN A 149 -15.70 -23.68 -8.05
N ARG A 150 -14.76 -24.06 -8.94
CA ARG A 150 -14.97 -25.19 -9.85
C ARG A 150 -15.32 -26.38 -8.97
N ARG A 151 -16.53 -26.94 -9.14
CA ARG A 151 -16.89 -28.22 -8.54
C ARG A 151 -15.77 -29.20 -8.89
N ASN A 152 -14.97 -29.58 -7.91
CA ASN A 152 -14.21 -30.82 -7.98
C ASN A 152 -15.25 -31.95 -7.92
N ILE A 153 -15.90 -32.23 -9.06
CA ILE A 153 -16.59 -33.49 -9.27
C ILE A 153 -15.47 -34.53 -9.23
N ARG A 154 -15.15 -35.03 -8.04
CA ARG A 154 -14.38 -36.26 -7.94
C ARG A 154 -15.24 -37.31 -8.63
N PRO A 155 -14.78 -37.94 -9.73
CA PRO A 155 -15.48 -39.11 -10.23
C PRO A 155 -15.45 -40.14 -9.10
N SER A 156 -16.62 -40.51 -8.60
CA SER A 156 -16.75 -41.62 -7.66
C SER A 156 -16.09 -42.85 -8.28
N PRO A 157 -15.25 -43.60 -7.54
CA PRO A 157 -14.69 -44.82 -8.08
C PRO A 157 -15.84 -45.77 -8.42
N ARG A 158 -15.85 -46.25 -9.67
CA ARG A 158 -16.76 -47.31 -10.12
C ARG A 158 -16.50 -48.55 -9.28
N SER A 159 -17.31 -48.78 -8.24
CA SER A 159 -17.42 -50.10 -7.63
C SER A 159 -18.31 -50.94 -8.55
N SER A 160 -17.67 -51.83 -9.30
CA SER A 160 -18.29 -53.05 -9.78
C SER A 160 -18.68 -53.90 -8.56
N ASP A 161 -19.97 -53.97 -8.24
CA ASP A 161 -20.68 -55.24 -8.05
C ASP A 161 -22.17 -55.06 -7.74
N GLN A 162 -22.92 -56.09 -8.11
CA GLN A 162 -24.37 -56.17 -8.29
C GLN A 162 -25.18 -56.13 -6.99
N GLN A 163 -26.35 -55.47 -7.01
CA GLN A 163 -27.70 -55.97 -6.68
C GLN A 163 -28.65 -54.84 -6.19
N VAL A 164 -29.88 -54.85 -6.70
CA VAL A 164 -31.06 -54.06 -6.27
C VAL A 164 -32.05 -55.03 -5.60
N PRO A 165 -33.17 -54.62 -4.94
CA PRO A 165 -33.59 -53.32 -4.40
C PRO A 165 -34.22 -53.39 -2.98
N SER A 166 -34.38 -52.27 -2.27
CA SER A 166 -35.58 -52.04 -1.43
C SER A 166 -35.75 -50.57 -1.01
N THR A 167 -36.95 -50.08 -1.34
CA THR A 167 -37.78 -49.02 -0.74
C THR A 167 -37.24 -48.20 0.45
N ASP A 168 -37.06 -46.90 0.22
CA ASP A 168 -37.69 -45.81 0.99
C ASP A 168 -37.50 -44.45 0.25
N PRO A 169 -38.56 -43.74 -0.18
CA PRO A 169 -38.40 -42.51 -0.98
C PRO A 169 -38.12 -41.23 -0.18
N PHE A 170 -38.02 -41.26 1.15
CA PHE A 170 -38.07 -40.04 1.98
C PHE A 170 -37.18 -40.10 3.23
N ALA A 171 -35.87 -40.35 3.07
CA ALA A 171 -34.92 -40.16 4.17
C ALA A 171 -33.50 -39.85 3.68
N GLY A 172 -33.39 -38.96 2.69
CA GLY A 172 -32.12 -38.31 2.34
C GLY A 172 -32.10 -36.89 2.90
N SER A 173 -32.02 -36.72 4.22
CA SER A 173 -31.57 -35.44 4.79
C SER A 173 -30.08 -35.32 4.50
N GLY A 174 -29.76 -35.03 3.24
CA GLY A 174 -28.48 -34.46 2.88
C GLY A 174 -28.42 -33.15 3.64
N SER A 175 -27.72 -33.14 4.77
CA SER A 175 -27.27 -31.91 5.39
C SER A 175 -26.45 -31.18 4.32
N ILE A 176 -27.11 -30.24 3.64
CA ILE A 176 -26.42 -29.28 2.81
C ILE A 176 -25.71 -28.41 3.84
N SER A 177 -24.47 -28.78 4.15
CA SER A 177 -23.55 -27.87 4.83
C SER A 177 -23.62 -26.56 4.04
N PRO A 178 -23.94 -25.42 4.67
CA PRO A 178 -23.97 -24.15 3.95
C PRO A 178 -22.61 -24.00 3.28
N VAL A 179 -22.62 -23.91 1.95
CA VAL A 179 -21.41 -23.68 1.17
C VAL A 179 -20.91 -22.31 1.62
N HIS A 180 -19.88 -22.29 2.46
CA HIS A 180 -19.27 -21.05 2.91
C HIS A 180 -18.53 -20.47 1.71
N PHE A 181 -19.17 -19.54 1.03
CA PHE A 181 -18.53 -18.78 -0.02
C PHE A 181 -17.61 -17.78 0.66
N ASP A 182 -16.30 -18.04 0.63
CA ASP A 182 -15.29 -17.06 1.04
C ASP A 182 -15.39 -15.85 0.11
N ARG A 183 -16.11 -14.82 0.56
CA ARG A 183 -16.19 -13.53 -0.14
C ARG A 183 -14.86 -12.80 0.06
N VAL A 184 -14.24 -12.41 -1.04
CA VAL A 184 -12.99 -11.65 -1.03
C VAL A 184 -13.33 -10.17 -1.16
N LEU A 185 -12.96 -9.37 -0.16
CA LEU A 185 -13.08 -7.91 -0.23
C LEU A 185 -12.11 -7.37 -1.29
N LEU A 186 -12.63 -6.75 -2.34
CA LEU A 186 -11.84 -6.13 -3.40
C LEU A 186 -11.48 -4.67 -3.07
N PHE A 187 -12.42 -3.98 -2.44
CA PHE A 187 -12.45 -2.54 -2.42
C PHE A 187 -13.24 -2.08 -1.21
N ARG A 188 -12.65 -1.18 -0.40
CA ARG A 188 -13.33 -0.47 0.70
C ARG A 188 -12.74 0.93 0.90
N GLY A 189 -13.59 1.95 1.04
CA GLY A 189 -13.19 3.36 1.22
C GLY A 189 -12.49 3.98 0.01
N LEU A 190 -11.59 4.94 0.27
CA LEU A 190 -10.93 5.71 -0.80
C LEU A 190 -10.17 4.81 -1.78
N ARG A 191 -10.41 5.05 -3.08
CA ARG A 191 -9.77 4.33 -4.17
C ARG A 191 -8.49 5.03 -4.56
N MET A 192 -7.42 4.28 -4.77
CA MET A 192 -6.14 4.83 -5.20
C MET A 192 -5.62 4.14 -6.45
N LYS A 193 -4.81 4.84 -7.22
CA LYS A 193 -4.07 4.30 -8.36
C LYS A 193 -2.63 4.78 -8.29
N VAL A 194 -1.70 3.90 -8.65
CA VAL A 194 -0.27 4.14 -8.42
C VAL A 194 0.54 3.97 -9.70
N GLY A 195 1.48 4.89 -9.91
CA GLY A 195 2.45 4.83 -10.98
C GLY A 195 3.88 4.98 -10.46
N VAL A 196 4.74 4.04 -10.81
CA VAL A 196 6.15 4.00 -10.39
C VAL A 196 7.07 4.09 -11.60
N ASP A 197 8.14 4.86 -11.49
CA ASP A 197 9.24 4.84 -12.44
C ASP A 197 10.59 4.96 -11.73
N TRP A 198 11.66 4.47 -12.37
CA TRP A 198 13.01 4.44 -11.83
C TRP A 198 14.02 5.03 -12.82
N GLY A 199 14.99 5.78 -12.30
CA GLY A 199 16.15 6.23 -13.06
C GLY A 199 16.80 7.48 -12.50
N ALA A 200 17.62 8.13 -13.33
CA ALA A 200 18.33 9.34 -12.95
C ALA A 200 17.37 10.52 -12.68
N VAL A 201 17.60 11.22 -11.58
CA VAL A 201 16.81 12.38 -11.14
C VAL A 201 17.69 13.56 -10.81
N LYS A 202 17.19 14.77 -11.06
CA LYS A 202 17.78 16.00 -10.52
C LYS A 202 17.06 16.34 -9.22
N ALA A 203 17.82 16.43 -8.13
CA ALA A 203 17.33 16.78 -6.81
C ALA A 203 17.76 18.23 -6.48
N ASP A 204 16.78 19.11 -6.24
CA ASP A 204 17.01 20.51 -5.86
C ASP A 204 16.35 20.76 -4.49
N LEU A 205 17.03 21.44 -3.56
CA LEU A 205 16.46 21.81 -2.27
C LEU A 205 15.53 23.03 -2.43
N HIS A 206 14.30 22.92 -1.96
CA HIS A 206 13.35 24.03 -1.96
C HIS A 206 13.72 25.03 -0.85
N PRO A 207 13.91 26.33 -1.16
CA PRO A 207 14.49 27.29 -0.21
C PRO A 207 13.59 27.59 0.99
N ALA A 208 12.27 27.60 0.81
CA ALA A 208 11.34 27.96 1.89
C ALA A 208 11.00 26.79 2.82
N THR A 209 11.00 25.56 2.30
CA THR A 209 10.55 24.37 3.05
C THR A 209 11.71 23.47 3.46
N ALA A 210 12.90 23.68 2.90
CA ALA A 210 14.05 22.79 3.01
C ALA A 210 13.72 21.33 2.65
N ARG A 211 12.79 21.14 1.71
CA ARG A 211 12.42 19.84 1.15
C ARG A 211 13.08 19.63 -0.20
N VAL A 212 13.53 18.42 -0.48
CA VAL A 212 14.06 18.04 -1.79
C VAL A 212 12.91 17.93 -2.79
N THR A 213 13.07 18.62 -3.91
CA THR A 213 12.22 18.52 -5.08
C THR A 213 12.94 17.72 -6.15
N PHE A 214 12.23 16.80 -6.79
CA PHE A 214 12.77 15.98 -7.87
C PHE A 214 12.30 16.53 -9.21
N ARG A 215 13.17 16.45 -10.21
CA ARG A 215 12.85 16.82 -11.60
C ARG A 215 13.47 15.80 -12.56
N GLY A 216 12.84 15.68 -13.72
CA GLY A 216 13.36 14.88 -14.83
C GLY A 216 12.33 13.96 -15.45
N ARG A 217 12.81 13.14 -16.40
CA ARG A 217 11.97 12.20 -17.14
C ARG A 217 11.27 11.21 -16.21
N VAL A 218 11.93 10.80 -15.13
CA VAL A 218 11.41 9.80 -14.20
C VAL A 218 10.13 10.28 -13.52
N MET A 219 10.16 11.50 -12.97
CA MET A 219 8.99 12.10 -12.33
C MET A 219 7.83 12.25 -13.31
N ASN A 220 8.08 12.79 -14.51
CA ASN A 220 7.04 12.97 -15.52
C ASN A 220 6.43 11.63 -15.96
N ARG A 221 7.26 10.60 -16.13
CA ARG A 221 6.80 9.26 -16.54
C ARG A 221 5.99 8.58 -15.43
N ALA A 222 6.45 8.60 -14.18
CA ALA A 222 5.69 8.07 -13.04
C ALA A 222 4.29 8.71 -12.92
N ALA A 223 4.21 10.04 -13.06
CA ALA A 223 2.92 10.76 -13.05
C ALA A 223 1.99 10.30 -14.17
N ARG A 224 2.53 10.06 -15.38
CA ARG A 224 1.73 9.58 -16.52
C ARG A 224 1.30 8.12 -16.37
N ILE A 225 2.15 7.26 -15.82
CA ILE A 225 1.80 5.88 -15.49
C ILE A 225 0.64 5.86 -14.48
N SER A 226 0.72 6.65 -13.40
CA SER A 226 -0.36 6.75 -12.41
C SER A 226 -1.66 7.25 -13.06
N SER A 227 -1.57 8.18 -14.02
CA SER A 227 -2.76 8.73 -14.67
C SER A 227 -3.57 7.70 -15.46
N VAL A 228 -2.91 6.69 -16.06
CA VAL A 228 -3.52 5.64 -16.87
C VAL A 228 -3.82 4.35 -16.10
N ALA A 229 -3.20 4.17 -14.93
CA ALA A 229 -3.48 3.04 -14.04
C ALA A 229 -4.95 3.02 -13.59
N LYS A 230 -5.50 1.82 -13.38
CA LYS A 230 -6.85 1.68 -12.81
C LYS A 230 -6.83 1.75 -11.28
N CYS A 231 -7.99 2.00 -10.70
CA CYS A 231 -8.18 1.97 -9.24
C CYS A 231 -7.78 0.61 -8.67
N GLY A 232 -7.07 0.62 -7.54
CA GLY A 232 -6.54 -0.57 -6.87
C GLY A 232 -5.29 -1.16 -7.52
N GLN A 233 -4.72 -0.53 -8.56
CA GLN A 233 -3.58 -1.08 -9.29
C GLN A 233 -2.30 -0.30 -9.04
N VAL A 234 -1.18 -1.04 -9.00
CA VAL A 234 0.18 -0.50 -8.99
C VAL A 234 0.83 -0.80 -10.33
N TRP A 235 1.05 0.25 -11.12
CA TRP A 235 1.71 0.14 -12.42
C TRP A 235 3.12 0.69 -12.33
N CYS A 236 4.05 0.09 -13.05
CA CYS A 236 5.41 0.60 -13.15
C CYS A 236 5.96 0.48 -14.57
N SER A 237 7.02 1.23 -14.85
CA SER A 237 7.79 1.05 -16.08
C SER A 237 8.62 -0.23 -16.02
N GLU A 238 8.99 -0.76 -17.18
CA GLU A 238 9.94 -1.87 -17.31
C GLU A 238 11.21 -1.66 -16.49
N GLY A 239 11.89 -0.52 -16.65
CA GLY A 239 13.13 -0.24 -15.91
C GLY A 239 12.95 -0.17 -14.38
N ALA A 240 11.75 0.17 -13.90
CA ALA A 240 11.43 0.09 -12.47
C ALA A 240 11.22 -1.36 -12.03
N TRP A 241 10.51 -2.17 -12.81
CA TRP A 241 10.31 -3.58 -12.51
C TRP A 241 11.61 -4.38 -12.56
N GLU A 242 12.44 -4.23 -13.61
CA GLU A 242 13.71 -4.95 -13.74
C GLU A 242 14.67 -4.67 -12.59
N ALA A 243 14.73 -3.41 -12.17
CA ALA A 243 15.55 -3.02 -11.03
C ALA A 243 14.98 -3.54 -9.70
N ALA A 244 13.66 -3.60 -9.55
CA ALA A 244 13.01 -4.13 -8.35
C ALA A 244 13.06 -5.67 -8.28
N ALA A 245 12.90 -6.37 -9.40
CA ALA A 245 12.82 -7.83 -9.45
C ALA A 245 14.07 -8.52 -8.85
N GLN A 246 15.20 -7.81 -8.81
CA GLN A 246 16.45 -8.28 -8.23
C GLN A 246 16.38 -8.50 -6.70
N ASP A 247 15.53 -7.74 -6.01
CA ASP A 247 15.49 -7.72 -4.54
C ASP A 247 14.07 -7.68 -3.93
N ILE A 248 13.02 -7.51 -4.72
CA ILE A 248 11.64 -7.32 -4.25
C ILE A 248 11.07 -8.52 -3.48
N ASN A 249 11.64 -9.71 -3.61
CA ASN A 249 11.25 -10.91 -2.86
C ASN A 249 12.39 -11.44 -1.98
N SER A 250 13.46 -10.65 -1.79
CA SER A 250 14.61 -11.05 -0.99
C SER A 250 14.39 -10.72 0.49
N PRO A 251 14.49 -11.72 1.40
CA PRO A 251 14.40 -11.48 2.84
C PRO A 251 15.46 -10.49 3.35
N LYS A 252 16.62 -10.41 2.67
CA LYS A 252 17.69 -9.46 3.02
C LYS A 252 17.31 -8.00 2.78
N ALA A 253 16.47 -7.74 1.78
CA ALA A 253 16.01 -6.39 1.49
C ALA A 253 14.95 -5.92 2.49
N PHE A 254 14.26 -6.87 3.14
CA PHE A 254 13.14 -6.62 4.05
C PHE A 254 13.20 -7.56 5.26
N PRO A 255 14.18 -7.38 6.17
CA PRO A 255 14.44 -8.29 7.28
C PRO A 255 13.30 -8.36 8.30
N ASP A 256 12.52 -7.30 8.45
CA ASP A 256 11.36 -7.25 9.36
C ASP A 256 10.25 -8.24 8.97
N GLU A 257 10.25 -8.77 7.73
CA GLU A 257 9.31 -9.79 7.26
C GLU A 257 9.80 -11.22 7.48
N ALA A 258 11.08 -11.42 7.83
CA ALA A 258 11.70 -12.74 7.96
C ALA A 258 11.57 -13.36 9.36
N ILE A 259 10.99 -12.64 10.34
CA ILE A 259 11.10 -12.98 11.77
C ILE A 259 10.00 -13.93 12.29
N GLU A 260 9.02 -14.35 11.49
CA GLU A 260 7.95 -15.25 11.98
C GLU A 260 8.12 -16.70 11.49
N GLU A 261 9.13 -17.38 12.03
CA GLU A 261 9.12 -18.84 12.27
C GLU A 261 9.53 -19.07 13.73
N GLY A 262 8.59 -18.86 14.64
CA GLY A 262 8.74 -19.13 16.07
C GLY A 262 7.38 -19.24 16.72
N GLU A 263 6.92 -20.48 16.92
CA GLU A 263 5.83 -20.80 17.84
C GLU A 263 6.24 -20.35 19.25
N ASP A 264 5.75 -19.20 19.70
CA ASP A 264 5.68 -18.89 21.12
C ASP A 264 4.30 -19.31 21.66
N ASP A 265 4.17 -20.62 21.85
CA ASP A 265 3.24 -21.19 22.82
C ASP A 265 3.68 -20.75 24.22
N ASN A 266 3.19 -19.59 24.69
CA ASN A 266 2.79 -19.30 26.07
C ASN A 266 2.77 -17.78 26.36
N ALA A 267 1.60 -17.15 26.27
CA ALA A 267 1.31 -15.96 27.06
C ALA A 267 -0.16 -15.98 27.50
N ALA A 268 -0.35 -16.26 28.78
CA ALA A 268 -1.62 -16.30 29.46
C ALA A 268 -2.29 -14.91 29.52
N GLY A 269 -3.51 -14.84 28.98
CA GLY A 269 -4.69 -14.12 29.47
C GLY A 269 -4.54 -12.69 30.03
N VAL A 270 -5.03 -11.72 29.25
CA VAL A 270 -6.00 -10.73 29.77
C VAL A 270 -7.16 -10.64 28.78
N ASN A 271 -8.33 -11.07 29.25
CA ASN A 271 -9.54 -11.28 28.48
C ASN A 271 -10.39 -10.00 28.49
N THR A 272 -10.55 -9.34 27.35
CA THR A 272 -11.60 -8.33 27.18
C THR A 272 -12.42 -8.71 25.94
N LYS A 273 -13.51 -9.45 26.17
CA LYS A 273 -14.53 -9.75 25.15
C LYS A 273 -15.40 -8.51 24.94
N MET A 274 -15.41 -7.97 23.71
CA MET A 274 -16.57 -7.27 23.14
C MET A 274 -16.81 -7.79 21.71
N HIS A 275 -18.07 -7.76 21.31
CA HIS A 275 -18.69 -8.53 20.24
C HIS A 275 -18.03 -8.46 18.85
N GLY A 276 -17.92 -9.63 18.22
CA GLY A 276 -18.32 -9.87 16.83
C GLY A 276 -17.56 -9.13 15.74
N ILE A 277 -16.36 -9.62 15.42
CA ILE A 277 -15.73 -9.83 14.10
C ILE A 277 -14.26 -10.15 14.45
N GLU A 278 -13.78 -11.36 14.11
CA GLU A 278 -12.34 -11.66 14.23
C GLU A 278 -11.56 -10.63 13.41
N PRO A 279 -10.52 -9.97 13.96
CA PRO A 279 -9.70 -9.10 13.15
C PRO A 279 -9.09 -9.95 12.04
N LEU A 280 -9.45 -9.68 10.78
CA LEU A 280 -8.79 -10.30 9.64
C LEU A 280 -7.28 -10.11 9.85
N SER A 281 -6.58 -11.22 10.10
CA SER A 281 -5.13 -11.27 10.20
C SER A 281 -4.56 -10.47 9.04
N LYS A 282 -3.84 -9.39 9.33
CA LYS A 282 -3.27 -8.47 8.32
C LYS A 282 -2.63 -9.32 7.23
N PRO A 283 -3.18 -9.32 6.00
CA PRO A 283 -2.48 -9.98 4.91
C PRO A 283 -1.14 -9.25 4.76
N LYS A 284 -0.05 -10.01 4.91
CA LYS A 284 1.31 -9.53 4.64
C LYS A 284 1.58 -9.92 3.20
N ILE A 285 1.85 -8.96 2.32
CA ILE A 285 2.33 -9.23 0.96
C ILE A 285 3.65 -10.01 1.08
N ARG A 286 3.59 -11.33 0.89
CA ARG A 286 4.75 -12.24 1.03
C ARG A 286 5.61 -12.26 -0.22
N CYS A 287 4.97 -12.14 -1.38
CA CYS A 287 5.63 -12.22 -2.67
C CYS A 287 4.97 -11.23 -3.62
N VAL A 288 5.79 -10.39 -4.24
CA VAL A 288 5.36 -9.46 -5.29
C VAL A 288 5.73 -10.03 -6.65
N ARG A 289 4.78 -9.97 -7.58
CA ARG A 289 4.95 -10.35 -8.97
C ARG A 289 4.52 -9.19 -9.87
N ALA A 290 4.86 -9.29 -11.15
CA ALA A 290 4.30 -8.39 -12.13
C ALA A 290 3.95 -9.11 -13.42
N THR A 291 2.91 -8.61 -14.08
CA THR A 291 2.50 -9.06 -15.41
C THR A 291 2.77 -7.93 -16.41
N PRO A 292 3.44 -8.22 -17.54
CA PRO A 292 3.63 -7.21 -18.57
C PRO A 292 2.29 -6.80 -19.17
N LEU A 293 2.06 -5.50 -19.28
CA LEU A 293 0.92 -4.89 -19.97
C LEU A 293 1.25 -4.53 -21.42
N GLY A 294 2.54 -4.51 -21.77
CA GLY A 294 3.03 -4.15 -23.10
C GLY A 294 3.25 -2.64 -23.31
N PRO A 295 3.55 -2.22 -24.54
CA PRO A 295 3.92 -0.84 -24.86
C PRO A 295 2.72 0.09 -24.83
N HIS A 296 2.83 1.18 -24.07
CA HIS A 296 1.80 2.22 -23.97
C HIS A 296 2.31 3.59 -24.44
N HIS A 297 1.47 4.31 -25.20
CA HIS A 297 1.70 5.72 -25.49
C HIS A 297 1.17 6.58 -24.33
N LEU A 298 2.08 7.25 -23.63
CA LEU A 298 1.74 8.09 -22.49
C LEU A 298 1.73 9.57 -22.91
N LYS A 299 0.73 10.33 -22.46
CA LYS A 299 0.55 11.74 -22.82
C LYS A 299 1.81 12.56 -22.50
N GLY A 300 2.42 13.17 -23.52
CA GLY A 300 3.61 14.00 -23.37
C GLY A 300 4.93 13.21 -23.25
N ILE A 301 4.93 11.92 -23.54
CA ILE A 301 6.13 11.09 -23.69
C ILE A 301 6.22 10.67 -25.15
N ALA A 302 7.34 11.01 -25.82
CA ALA A 302 7.49 10.79 -27.26
C ALA A 302 7.61 9.31 -27.62
N GLN A 303 8.23 8.50 -26.75
CA GLN A 303 8.44 7.08 -26.95
C GLN A 303 7.39 6.26 -26.20
N GLN A 304 7.08 5.07 -26.73
CA GLN A 304 6.30 4.10 -25.99
C GLN A 304 7.05 3.67 -24.72
N VAL A 305 6.27 3.37 -23.68
CA VAL A 305 6.79 2.87 -22.42
C VAL A 305 6.21 1.49 -22.19
N GLU A 306 7.08 0.50 -22.00
CA GLU A 306 6.70 -0.84 -21.54
C GLU A 306 6.23 -0.75 -20.08
N LEU A 307 5.01 -1.24 -19.82
CA LEU A 307 4.36 -1.15 -18.52
C LEU A 307 4.15 -2.54 -17.90
N TYR A 308 4.19 -2.57 -16.58
CA TYR A 308 3.97 -3.76 -15.77
C TYR A 308 2.94 -3.47 -14.68
N HIS A 309 2.02 -4.41 -14.48
CA HIS A 309 1.10 -4.40 -13.33
C HIS A 309 1.66 -5.26 -12.21
N CYS A 310 1.96 -4.64 -11.07
CA CYS A 310 2.50 -5.30 -9.88
C CYS A 310 1.37 -5.74 -8.93
N TYR A 311 1.51 -6.93 -8.33
CA TYR A 311 0.54 -7.54 -7.41
C TYR A 311 1.20 -8.55 -6.46
#